data_AF-A0A021XBF7-F1
#
_entry.id   AF-A0A021XBF7-F1
#
_cell.length_a   1.000
_cell.length_b   1.000
_cell.length_c   1.000
_cell.angle_alpha   90.00
_cell.angle_beta   90.00
_cell.angle_gamma   90.00
#
_symmetry.space_group_name_H-M   'P 1'
#
loop_
_entity.id
_entity.type
_entity.pdbx_description
1 polymer ?
#
loop_
_entity_poly.entity_id
_entity_poly.type
_entity_poly.pdbx_seq_one_letter_code
_entity_poly.pdbx_strand_id
1 'polypeptide(L)'
;MLPWTNLDRATIPGDAGELRLKQRGSEFSIMLGSTELMNSRLSGSEEALAALSCERIAGRKNPGMLVGGLGMGFTLRAALAQLPQDARVVVAELVPAVVEWARGPLADLHGGTLDDPRVDIHLGDVGAIARRSG
;
A
#
# COMPACT_ATOMS: atom_id res chain seq x y z
N MET A 1 20.80 15.57 -14.45
CA MET A 1 19.94 14.50 -13.88
C MET A 1 20.03 14.61 -12.37
N LEU A 2 18.91 14.71 -11.64
CA LEU A 2 18.96 14.77 -10.17
C LEU A 2 19.45 13.42 -9.61
N PRO A 3 20.31 13.40 -8.58
CA PRO A 3 20.75 12.16 -7.96
C PRO A 3 19.63 11.55 -7.12
N TRP A 4 19.69 10.22 -6.95
CA TRP A 4 18.85 9.53 -5.97
C TRP A 4 19.39 9.76 -4.56
N THR A 5 18.50 10.17 -3.65
CA THR A 5 18.76 10.26 -2.21
C THR A 5 18.10 9.08 -1.52
N ASN A 6 18.78 8.47 -0.55
CA ASN A 6 18.17 7.47 0.33
C ASN A 6 17.53 8.22 1.50
N LEU A 7 16.21 8.14 1.62
CA LEU A 7 15.45 8.81 2.66
C LEU A 7 15.41 7.99 3.94
N ASP A 8 15.18 6.69 3.83
CA ASP A 8 15.04 5.80 4.98
C ASP A 8 15.22 4.32 4.61
N ARG A 9 15.39 3.48 5.63
CA ARG A 9 15.61 2.04 5.50
C ARG A 9 14.87 1.25 6.57
N ALA A 10 14.44 0.05 6.23
CA ALA A 10 13.73 -0.82 7.15
C ALA A 10 14.05 -2.29 6.92
N THR A 11 14.20 -3.06 7.99
CA THR A 11 14.36 -4.51 7.93
C THR A 11 13.01 -5.19 7.74
N ILE A 12 12.95 -6.21 6.89
CA ILE A 12 11.74 -7.01 6.70
C ILE A 12 11.63 -8.02 7.86
N PRO A 13 10.51 -8.06 8.61
CA PRO A 13 10.32 -9.06 9.65
C PRO A 13 10.41 -10.50 9.11
N GLY A 14 11.21 -11.34 9.77
CA GLY A 14 11.35 -12.76 9.41
C GLY A 14 12.26 -13.07 8.23
N ASP A 15 12.90 -12.06 7.62
CA ASP A 15 13.85 -12.19 6.51
C ASP A 15 15.13 -11.36 6.79
N ALA A 16 16.19 -11.56 6.01
CA ALA A 16 17.44 -10.79 6.05
C ALA A 16 17.44 -9.57 5.10
N GLY A 17 16.34 -9.31 4.40
CA GLY A 17 16.23 -8.20 3.44
C GLY A 17 16.06 -6.83 4.09
N GLU A 18 16.61 -5.80 3.43
CA GLU A 18 16.43 -4.38 3.78
C GLU A 18 15.63 -3.68 2.67
N LEU A 19 14.51 -3.06 3.05
CA LEU A 19 13.81 -2.09 2.23
C LEU A 19 14.47 -0.72 2.34
N ARG A 20 14.52 0.01 1.22
CA ARG A 20 15.03 1.39 1.18
C ARG A 20 14.06 2.28 0.44
N LEU A 21 13.67 3.39 1.06
CA LEU A 21 12.94 4.45 0.39
C LEU A 21 13.93 5.43 -0.23
N LYS A 22 13.81 5.65 -1.53
CA LYS A 22 14.65 6.59 -2.28
C LYS A 22 13.81 7.67 -2.93
N GLN A 23 14.39 8.87 -3.07
CA GLN A 23 13.76 9.99 -3.73
C GLN A 23 14.68 10.64 -4.77
N ARG A 24 14.11 11.10 -5.87
CA ARG A 24 14.76 11.91 -6.90
C ARG A 24 13.79 12.98 -7.40
N GLY A 25 13.99 14.23 -7.00
CA GLY A 25 12.99 15.27 -7.25
C GLY A 25 11.66 14.89 -6.58
N SER A 26 10.58 14.79 -7.36
CA SER A 26 9.27 14.35 -6.87
C SER A 26 9.00 12.84 -7.03
N GLU A 27 9.99 12.08 -7.52
CA GLU A 27 9.86 10.65 -7.75
C GLU A 27 10.35 9.86 -6.52
N PHE A 28 9.58 8.86 -6.12
CA PHE A 28 9.94 7.93 -5.04
C PHE A 28 10.10 6.51 -5.57
N SER A 29 10.94 5.72 -4.91
CA SER A 29 11.19 4.32 -5.22
C SER A 29 11.40 3.53 -3.93
N ILE A 30 10.75 2.36 -3.83
CA ILE A 30 10.99 1.39 -2.76
C ILE A 30 11.83 0.26 -3.35
N MET A 31 12.99 0.04 -2.73
CA MET A 31 13.99 -0.93 -3.18
C MET A 31 14.13 -2.07 -2.16
N LEU A 32 14.33 -3.30 -2.64
CA LEU A 32 14.81 -4.43 -1.84
C LEU A 32 16.20 -4.83 -2.33
N GLY A 33 17.23 -4.57 -1.52
CA GLY A 33 18.61 -4.69 -1.99
C GLY A 33 18.81 -3.84 -3.26
N SER A 34 19.34 -4.43 -4.33
CA SER A 34 19.53 -3.75 -5.63
C SER A 34 18.28 -3.72 -6.53
N THR A 35 17.19 -4.38 -6.13
CA THR A 35 15.98 -4.54 -6.94
C THR A 35 14.98 -3.43 -6.63
N GLU A 36 14.49 -2.72 -7.65
CA GLU A 36 13.35 -1.81 -7.50
C GLU A 36 12.07 -2.65 -7.43
N LEU A 37 11.29 -2.49 -6.35
CA LEU A 37 10.01 -3.16 -6.21
C LEU A 37 8.90 -2.35 -6.87
N MET A 38 8.90 -1.04 -6.65
CA MET A 38 7.89 -0.11 -7.16
C MET A 38 8.40 1.33 -7.10
N ASN A 39 7.82 2.20 -7.94
CA ASN A 39 8.09 3.62 -7.95
C ASN A 39 6.79 4.43 -8.04
N SER A 40 6.87 5.74 -7.77
CA SER A 40 5.70 6.61 -7.74
C SER A 40 5.17 7.05 -9.12
N ARG A 41 5.70 6.51 -10.23
CA ARG A 41 5.31 6.89 -11.60
C ARG A 41 4.38 5.88 -12.27
N LEU A 42 4.43 4.61 -11.86
CA LEU A 42 3.69 3.53 -12.49
C LEU A 42 2.70 2.94 -11.47
N SER A 43 1.40 3.06 -11.77
CA SER A 43 0.30 2.59 -10.91
C SER A 43 -0.74 1.74 -11.66
N GLY A 44 -0.52 1.46 -12.95
CA GLY A 44 -1.55 0.90 -13.83
C GLY A 44 -2.00 -0.52 -13.45
N SER A 45 -1.07 -1.36 -12.99
CA SER A 45 -1.40 -2.71 -12.49
C SER A 45 -2.21 -2.64 -11.20
N GLU A 46 -1.85 -1.72 -10.30
CA GLU A 46 -2.47 -1.54 -9.00
C GLU A 46 -3.91 -1.03 -9.14
N GLU A 47 -4.11 -0.07 -10.05
CA GLU A 47 -5.43 0.47 -10.39
C GLU A 47 -6.32 -0.58 -11.05
N ALA A 48 -5.78 -1.34 -12.02
CA ALA A 48 -6.52 -2.41 -12.68
C ALA A 48 -6.92 -3.53 -11.70
N LEU A 49 -6.01 -3.94 -10.80
CA LEU A 49 -6.29 -4.95 -9.78
C LEU A 49 -7.41 -4.48 -8.83
N ALA A 50 -7.37 -3.23 -8.39
CA ALA A 50 -8.40 -2.66 -7.54
C ALA A 50 -9.77 -2.63 -8.26
N ALA A 51 -9.81 -2.18 -9.51
CA ALA A 51 -11.04 -2.12 -10.31
C ALA A 51 -11.67 -3.51 -10.49
N LEU A 52 -10.88 -4.48 -10.97
CA LEU A 52 -11.33 -5.86 -11.17
C LEU A 52 -11.81 -6.52 -9.86
N SER A 53 -11.27 -6.11 -8.72
CA SER A 53 -11.70 -6.60 -7.41
C SER A 53 -13.01 -5.94 -6.95
N CYS A 54 -13.14 -4.62 -7.16
CA CYS A 54 -14.36 -3.87 -6.85
C CYS A 54 -15.56 -4.34 -7.68
N GLU A 55 -15.36 -4.58 -8.98
CA GLU A 55 -16.40 -5.10 -9.88
C GLU A 55 -16.98 -6.43 -9.37
N ARG A 56 -16.14 -7.34 -8.87
CA ARG A 56 -16.57 -8.65 -8.37
C ARG A 56 -17.42 -8.59 -7.11
N ILE A 57 -17.32 -7.52 -6.34
CA ILE A 57 -18.04 -7.34 -5.08
C ILE A 57 -19.11 -6.25 -5.16
N ALA A 58 -19.32 -5.68 -6.36
CA ALA A 58 -20.33 -4.67 -6.62
C ALA A 58 -21.74 -5.16 -6.24
N GLY A 59 -22.54 -4.27 -5.65
CA GLY A 59 -23.91 -4.56 -5.21
C GLY A 59 -24.03 -5.31 -3.87
N ARG A 60 -22.91 -5.74 -3.27
CA ARG A 60 -22.92 -6.28 -1.89
C ARG A 60 -23.12 -5.14 -0.90
N LYS A 61 -23.91 -5.39 0.16
CA LYS A 61 -24.03 -4.49 1.32
C LYS A 61 -22.81 -4.66 2.23
N ASN A 62 -22.25 -3.58 2.76
CA ASN A 62 -21.09 -3.57 3.66
C ASN A 62 -19.91 -4.43 3.15
N PRO A 63 -19.40 -4.23 1.91
CA PRO A 63 -18.36 -5.09 1.37
C PRO A 63 -17.04 -4.96 2.17
N GLY A 64 -16.42 -6.10 2.46
CA GLY A 64 -15.07 -6.18 3.03
C GLY A 64 -14.02 -6.41 1.95
N MET A 65 -12.88 -5.72 2.05
CA MET A 65 -11.71 -5.91 1.19
C MET A 65 -10.45 -6.04 2.04
N LEU A 66 -9.58 -6.98 1.69
CA LEU A 66 -8.25 -7.12 2.25
C LEU A 66 -7.21 -6.78 1.18
N VAL A 67 -6.34 -5.82 1.46
CA VAL A 67 -5.21 -5.45 0.61
C VAL A 67 -3.93 -5.96 1.28
N GLY A 68 -3.17 -6.79 0.57
CA GLY A 68 -1.87 -7.28 1.04
C GLY A 68 -0.74 -6.36 0.62
N GLY A 69 -0.05 -5.76 1.58
CA GLY A 69 0.96 -4.73 1.39
C GLY A 69 0.35 -3.35 1.14
N LEU A 70 0.96 -2.32 1.74
CA LEU A 70 0.58 -0.92 1.54
C LEU A 70 1.31 -0.31 0.34
N GLY A 71 2.62 -0.58 0.22
CA GLY A 71 3.47 -0.10 -0.87
C GLY A 71 3.36 1.42 -1.07
N MET A 72 3.17 1.86 -2.33
CA MET A 72 2.94 3.26 -2.70
C MET A 72 1.49 3.72 -2.52
N GLY A 73 0.59 2.87 -2.00
CA GLY A 73 -0.81 3.21 -1.75
C GLY A 73 -1.73 3.20 -2.97
N PHE A 74 -1.24 2.89 -4.17
CA PHE A 74 -2.04 2.96 -5.40
C PHE A 74 -3.26 2.05 -5.40
N THR A 75 -3.11 0.78 -4.99
CA THR A 75 -4.24 -0.16 -4.91
C THR A 75 -5.29 0.32 -3.91
N LEU A 76 -4.86 0.77 -2.72
CA LEU A 76 -5.76 1.29 -1.69
C LEU A 76 -6.54 2.51 -2.21
N ARG A 77 -5.84 3.48 -2.79
CA ARG A 77 -6.45 4.70 -3.33
C ARG A 77 -7.46 4.39 -4.44
N ALA A 78 -7.10 3.51 -5.36
CA ALA A 78 -7.98 3.10 -6.45
C ALA A 78 -9.21 2.32 -5.96
N ALA A 79 -9.07 1.48 -4.93
CA ALA A 79 -10.17 0.77 -4.30
C ALA A 79 -11.13 1.73 -3.59
N LEU A 80 -10.61 2.65 -2.76
CA LEU A 80 -11.42 3.62 -2.02
C LEU A 80 -12.23 4.56 -2.92
N ALA A 81 -11.75 4.83 -4.13
CA ALA A 81 -12.47 5.62 -5.14
C ALA A 81 -13.70 4.90 -5.71
N GLN A 82 -13.77 3.57 -5.62
CA GLN A 82 -14.85 2.76 -6.21
C GLN A 82 -15.75 2.10 -5.16
N LEU A 83 -15.21 1.82 -3.97
CA LEU A 83 -15.94 1.20 -2.88
C LEU A 83 -17.03 2.14 -2.33
N PRO A 84 -18.19 1.60 -1.91
CA PRO A 84 -19.21 2.39 -1.25
C PRO A 84 -18.73 2.89 0.13
N GLN A 85 -19.48 3.83 0.72
CA GLN A 85 -19.13 4.43 2.01
C GLN A 85 -19.25 3.45 3.20
N ASP A 86 -20.06 2.40 3.06
CA ASP A 86 -20.26 1.35 4.07
C ASP A 86 -19.24 0.20 3.96
N ALA A 87 -18.28 0.30 3.04
CA ALA A 87 -17.23 -0.69 2.88
C ALA A 87 -16.23 -0.68 4.05
N ARG A 88 -15.51 -1.78 4.21
CA ARG A 88 -14.36 -1.90 5.12
C ARG A 88 -13.15 -2.40 4.35
N VAL A 89 -12.02 -1.74 4.50
CA VAL A 89 -10.76 -2.09 3.86
C VAL A 89 -9.72 -2.33 4.95
N VAL A 90 -9.21 -3.55 5.02
CA VAL A 90 -8.04 -3.86 5.85
C VAL A 90 -6.81 -3.86 4.96
N VAL A 91 -5.78 -3.10 5.32
CA VAL A 91 -4.48 -3.19 4.68
C VAL A 91 -3.54 -3.93 5.61
N ALA A 92 -3.05 -5.09 5.17
CA ALA A 92 -2.07 -5.88 5.88
C ALA A 92 -0.67 -5.48 5.43
N GLU A 93 0.03 -4.66 6.23
CA GLU A 93 1.41 -4.28 5.95
C GLU A 93 2.36 -5.03 6.88
N LEU A 94 3.36 -5.69 6.31
CA LEU A 94 4.31 -6.48 7.08
C LEU A 94 5.36 -5.59 7.76
N VAL A 95 5.80 -4.53 7.08
CA VAL A 95 6.92 -3.68 7.49
C VAL A 95 6.38 -2.35 8.04
N PRO A 96 6.45 -2.10 9.37
CA PRO A 96 5.90 -0.89 9.98
C PRO A 96 6.39 0.42 9.35
N ALA A 97 7.65 0.46 8.93
CA ALA A 97 8.23 1.64 8.27
C ALA A 97 7.50 2.04 6.98
N VAL A 98 6.89 1.10 6.24
CA VAL A 98 6.12 1.44 5.03
C VAL A 98 4.88 2.26 5.39
N VAL A 99 4.26 1.99 6.54
CA VAL A 99 3.15 2.81 7.06
C VAL A 99 3.64 4.20 7.47
N GLU A 100 4.79 4.28 8.13
CA GLU A 100 5.40 5.56 8.50
C GLU A 100 5.77 6.38 7.26
N TRP A 101 6.30 5.74 6.21
CA TRP A 101 6.58 6.39 4.93
C TRP A 101 5.31 6.93 4.27
N ALA A 102 4.23 6.16 4.31
CA ALA A 102 2.91 6.57 3.82
C ALA A 102 2.34 7.78 4.57
N ARG A 103 2.62 7.92 5.87
CA ARG A 103 2.22 9.08 6.69
C ARG A 103 3.18 10.27 6.59
N GLY A 104 4.42 10.03 6.17
CA GLY A 104 5.47 11.04 6.04
C GLY A 104 5.80 11.36 4.58
N PRO A 105 6.97 10.95 4.07
CA PRO A 105 7.47 11.35 2.75
C PRO A 105 6.55 11.01 1.57
N LEU A 106 5.68 9.99 1.71
CA LEU A 106 4.73 9.59 0.67
C LEU A 106 3.32 10.11 0.91
N ALA A 107 3.08 10.97 1.91
CA ALA A 107 1.73 11.42 2.29
C ALA A 107 0.93 12.01 1.10
N ASP A 108 1.58 12.84 0.27
CA ASP A 108 0.95 13.42 -0.92
C ASP A 108 0.52 12.36 -1.94
N LEU A 109 1.29 11.27 -2.06
CA LEU A 109 0.97 10.14 -2.95
C LEU A 109 -0.26 9.37 -2.44
N HIS A 110 -0.30 9.16 -1.12
CA HIS A 110 -1.39 8.48 -0.44
C HIS A 110 -2.66 9.32 -0.35
N GLY A 111 -2.57 10.66 -0.42
CA GLY A 111 -3.73 11.55 -0.52
C GLY A 111 -4.75 11.37 0.61
N GLY A 112 -4.29 11.15 1.85
CA GLY A 112 -5.15 10.97 3.02
C GLY A 112 -5.87 9.61 3.11
N THR A 113 -5.56 8.64 2.24
CA THR A 113 -6.20 7.32 2.25
C THR A 113 -6.02 6.56 3.57
N LEU A 114 -4.96 6.83 4.33
CA LEU A 114 -4.70 6.21 5.64
C LEU A 114 -5.61 6.75 6.76
N ASP A 115 -6.33 7.84 6.51
CA ASP A 115 -7.24 8.48 7.46
C ASP A 115 -8.71 8.31 7.03
N ASP A 116 -8.97 7.62 5.92
CA ASP A 116 -10.33 7.26 5.49
C ASP A 116 -10.95 6.32 6.55
N PRO A 117 -12.15 6.62 7.07
CA PRO A 117 -12.78 5.85 8.15
C PRO A 117 -13.09 4.40 7.76
N ARG A 118 -13.04 4.06 6.47
CA ARG A 118 -13.21 2.69 5.97
C ARG A 118 -11.93 1.86 6.12
N VAL A 119 -10.78 2.49 6.38
CA VAL A 119 -9.46 1.86 6.35
C VAL A 119 -9.00 1.48 7.75
N ASP A 120 -8.58 0.23 7.88
CA ASP A 120 -7.85 -0.28 9.04
C ASP A 120 -6.46 -0.78 8.60
N ILE A 121 -5.40 -0.25 9.20
CA ILE A 121 -4.03 -0.66 8.90
C ILE A 121 -3.61 -1.71 9.92
N HIS A 122 -3.45 -2.95 9.46
CA HIS A 122 -2.99 -4.06 10.27
C HIS A 122 -1.51 -4.33 10.01
N LEU A 123 -0.68 -4.19 11.04
CA LEU A 123 0.72 -4.60 10.99
C LEU A 123 0.84 -6.11 11.15
N GLY A 124 1.16 -6.82 10.07
CA GLY A 124 1.34 -8.27 10.11
C GLY A 124 1.22 -8.97 8.76
N ASP A 125 1.42 -10.28 8.79
CA ASP A 125 1.34 -11.16 7.62
C ASP A 125 -0.10 -11.23 7.08
N VAL A 126 -0.26 -10.92 5.78
CA VAL A 126 -1.57 -10.98 5.10
C VAL A 126 -2.18 -12.38 5.13
N GLY A 127 -1.36 -13.43 5.04
CA GLY A 127 -1.82 -14.81 5.10
C GLY A 127 -2.44 -15.17 6.45
N ALA A 128 -1.89 -14.63 7.54
CA ALA A 128 -2.43 -14.80 8.88
C ALA A 128 -3.80 -14.12 9.06
N ILE A 129 -4.07 -13.03 8.34
CA ILE A 129 -5.40 -12.40 8.32
C ILE A 129 -6.34 -13.18 7.42
N ALA A 130 -5.91 -13.53 6.21
CA ALA A 130 -6.73 -14.26 5.24
C ALA A 130 -7.28 -15.58 5.81
N ARG A 131 -6.50 -16.28 6.65
CA ARG A 131 -6.94 -17.50 7.36
C ARG A 131 -7.98 -17.27 8.46
N ARG A 132 -8.10 -16.05 9.02
CA ARG A 132 -9.08 -15.71 10.06
C ARG A 132 -10.42 -15.27 9.50
N SER A 133 -10.44 -14.84 8.24
CA SER A 133 -11.61 -14.28 7.55
C SER A 133 -12.36 -15.31 6.70
N GLY A 134 -12.05 -16.61 6.88
CA GLY A 134 -12.70 -17.74 6.20
C GLY A 134 -13.64 -18.51 7.10
#